data_AF-A0A316MBT5-F1
#
_entry.id   AF-A0A316MBT5-F1
#
_cell.length_a   1.000
_cell.length_b   1.000
_cell.length_c   1.000
_cell.angle_alpha   90.00
_cell.angle_beta   90.00
_cell.angle_gamma   90.00
#
_symmetry.space_group_name_H-M   'P 1'
#
loop_
_entity.id
_entity.type
_entity.pdbx_description
1 polymer ?
#
loop_
_entity_poly.entity_id
_entity_poly.type
_entity_poly.pdbx_seq_one_letter_code
_entity_poly.pdbx_strand_id
1 'polypeptide(L)'
;MDLVKKVKEITIENEEFIMTFDMKSIAVYKEITGESFVAGTQKLFDFDDEAIINFIASTLRRKSEPDKPLGKEIIEGDILYFLLNHTNDVIMLVSDSLPDKSSKKK
;
A
#
# COMPACT_ATOMS: atom_id res chain seq x y z
N MET A 1 -13.76 -4.35 16.17
CA MET A 1 -13.45 -2.99 15.71
C MET A 1 -12.78 -3.14 14.37
N ASP A 2 -13.56 -3.11 13.30
CA ASP A 2 -12.98 -3.03 11.96
C ASP A 2 -12.21 -1.73 11.90
N LEU A 3 -10.88 -1.82 11.75
CA LEU A 3 -10.09 -0.72 11.24
C LEU A 3 -10.85 -0.23 10.02
N VAL A 4 -11.30 1.03 10.02
CA VAL A 4 -11.98 1.62 8.89
C VAL A 4 -10.99 1.54 7.74
N LYS A 5 -11.10 0.48 6.92
CA LYS A 5 -10.22 0.24 5.79
C LYS A 5 -10.44 1.43 4.88
N LYS A 6 -9.49 2.35 4.84
CA LYS A 6 -9.50 3.37 3.81
C LYS A 6 -9.19 2.64 2.51
N VAL A 7 -10.17 2.64 1.62
CA VAL A 7 -10.10 2.03 0.31
C VAL A 7 -10.06 3.17 -0.70
N LYS A 8 -9.03 3.18 -1.53
CA LYS A 8 -8.96 4.06 -2.69
C LYS A 8 -9.22 3.23 -3.94
N GLU A 9 -10.24 3.61 -4.72
CA GLU A 9 -10.48 2.99 -6.03
C GLU A 9 -9.53 3.61 -7.06
N ILE A 10 -8.96 2.75 -7.90
CA ILE A 10 -7.99 3.11 -8.93
C ILE A 10 -8.38 2.40 -10.23
N THR A 11 -8.22 3.06 -11.37
CA THR A 11 -8.41 2.44 -12.69
C THR A 11 -7.10 2.50 -13.45
N ILE A 12 -6.57 1.35 -13.88
CA ILE A 12 -5.34 1.22 -14.65
C ILE A 12 -5.68 0.42 -15.90
N GLU A 13 -5.41 0.98 -17.09
CA GLU A 13 -5.64 0.29 -18.38
C GLU A 13 -7.05 -0.32 -18.57
N ASN A 14 -8.08 0.31 -18.00
CA ASN A 14 -9.49 -0.14 -17.97
C ASN A 14 -9.79 -1.32 -17.02
N GLU A 15 -8.84 -1.72 -16.19
CA GLU A 15 -9.07 -2.66 -15.09
C GLU A 15 -9.27 -1.88 -13.77
N GLU A 16 -10.21 -2.33 -12.96
CA GLU A 16 -10.54 -1.71 -11.67
C GLU A 16 -9.73 -2.34 -10.55
N PHE A 17 -9.05 -1.48 -9.80
CA PHE A 17 -8.22 -1.82 -8.65
C PHE A 17 -8.72 -1.12 -7.40
N ILE A 18 -8.34 -1.68 -6.26
CA ILE A 18 -8.44 -1.02 -4.97
C ILE A 18 -7.07 -0.98 -4.31
N MET A 19 -6.76 0.15 -3.70
CA MET A 19 -5.62 0.29 -2.81
C MET A 19 -6.14 0.38 -1.37
N THR A 20 -5.72 -0.56 -0.53
CA THR A 20 -6.18 -0.65 0.86
C THR A 20 -5.05 -1.15 1.74
N PHE A 21 -5.05 -0.68 2.98
CA PHE A 21 -4.10 -1.10 4.00
C PHE A 21 -4.78 -1.97 5.06
N ASP A 22 -4.28 -3.18 5.26
CA ASP A 22 -4.69 -4.09 6.33
C ASP A 22 -3.55 -5.07 6.72
N MET A 23 -3.84 -6.04 7.60
CA MET A 23 -2.86 -7.03 8.03
C MET A 23 -2.29 -7.88 6.87
N LYS A 24 -3.02 -8.05 5.76
CA LYS A 24 -2.51 -8.77 4.59
C LYS A 24 -1.47 -7.93 3.87
N SER A 25 -1.66 -6.61 3.82
CA SER A 25 -0.64 -5.70 3.30
C SER A 25 0.66 -5.79 4.09
N ILE A 26 0.57 -5.83 5.44
CA ILE A 26 1.75 -6.04 6.29
C ILE A 26 2.42 -7.40 6.00
N ALA A 27 1.64 -8.46 5.87
CA ALA A 27 2.16 -9.80 5.60
C ALA A 27 2.88 -9.88 4.24
N VAL A 28 2.25 -9.37 3.18
CA VAL A 28 2.81 -9.35 1.83
C VAL A 28 4.04 -8.44 1.74
N TYR A 29 4.02 -7.28 2.40
CA TYR A 29 5.19 -6.41 2.47
C TYR A 29 6.41 -7.15 3.04
N LYS A 30 6.23 -7.84 4.17
CA LYS A 30 7.29 -8.63 4.80
C LYS A 30 7.75 -9.80 3.93
N GLU A 31 6.84 -10.44 3.20
CA GLU A 31 7.17 -11.53 2.28
C GLU A 31 8.07 -11.07 1.13
N ILE A 32 7.77 -9.90 0.56
CA ILE A 32 8.50 -9.34 -0.58
C ILE A 32 9.86 -8.80 -0.17
N THR A 33 9.92 -8.08 0.95
CA THR A 33 11.11 -7.31 1.35
C THR A 33 12.00 -8.03 2.35
N GLY A 34 11.46 -8.98 3.12
CA GLY A 34 12.11 -9.51 4.31
C GLY A 34 12.17 -8.52 5.49
N GLU A 35 11.64 -7.31 5.33
CA GLU A 35 11.73 -6.23 6.31
C GLU A 35 10.47 -6.12 7.17
N SER A 36 10.63 -5.52 8.35
CA SER A 36 9.47 -5.14 9.17
C SER A 36 8.74 -3.95 8.55
N PHE A 37 7.42 -3.95 8.64
CA PHE A 37 6.59 -2.85 8.13
C PHE A 37 7.00 -1.48 8.69
N VAL A 38 7.29 -1.40 10.00
CA VAL A 38 7.67 -0.14 10.66
C VAL A 38 8.97 0.45 10.07
N ALA A 39 9.94 -0.40 9.79
CA ALA A 39 11.18 0.03 9.12
C ALA A 39 10.89 0.53 7.69
N GLY A 40 10.01 -0.17 6.98
CA GLY A 40 9.54 0.23 5.65
C GLY A 40 8.81 1.58 5.65
N THR A 41 7.98 1.85 6.66
CA THR A 41 7.20 3.10 6.75
C THR A 41 8.11 4.32 6.83
N GLN A 42 9.25 4.24 7.51
CA GLN A 42 10.22 5.33 7.54
C GLN A 42 10.75 5.62 6.13
N LYS A 43 11.19 4.59 5.40
CA LYS A 43 11.67 4.71 4.02
C LYS A 43 10.60 5.27 3.07
N LEU A 44 9.35 4.83 3.23
CA LEU A 44 8.21 5.35 2.47
C LEU A 44 8.07 6.88 2.63
N PHE A 45 8.15 7.39 3.85
CA PHE A 45 8.03 8.82 4.12
C PHE A 45 9.29 9.62 3.76
N ASP A 46 10.43 8.95 3.63
CA ASP A 46 11.66 9.53 3.07
C ASP A 46 11.66 9.52 1.53
N PHE A 47 10.54 9.14 0.89
CA PHE A 47 10.37 9.04 -0.56
C PHE A 47 11.36 8.08 -1.23
N ASP A 48 11.71 6.99 -0.55
CA ASP A 48 12.50 5.92 -1.14
C ASP A 48 11.68 5.15 -2.19
N ASP A 49 12.14 5.19 -3.45
CA ASP A 49 11.42 4.60 -4.60
C ASP A 49 11.14 3.11 -4.42
N GLU A 50 12.11 2.35 -3.89
CA GLU A 50 11.96 0.92 -3.66
C GLU A 50 10.90 0.65 -2.58
N ALA A 51 10.93 1.42 -1.48
CA ALA A 51 9.89 1.35 -0.47
C ALA A 51 8.52 1.70 -1.05
N ILE A 52 8.39 2.78 -1.83
CA ILE A 52 7.13 3.17 -2.47
C ILE A 52 6.57 2.01 -3.29
N ILE A 53 7.38 1.39 -4.16
CA ILE A 53 6.94 0.25 -4.97
C ILE A 53 6.52 -0.93 -4.10
N ASN A 54 7.29 -1.27 -3.08
CA ASN A 54 6.94 -2.36 -2.16
C ASN A 54 5.63 -2.10 -1.40
N PHE A 55 5.34 -0.84 -1.08
CA PHE A 55 4.06 -0.44 -0.50
C PHE A 55 2.91 -0.51 -1.51
N ILE A 56 3.10 -0.07 -2.76
CA ILE A 56 2.09 -0.22 -3.82
C ILE A 56 1.80 -1.71 -4.04
N ALA A 57 2.84 -2.53 -4.20
CA ALA A 57 2.74 -3.98 -4.36
C ALA A 57 1.92 -4.66 -3.25
N SER A 58 2.13 -4.24 -2.00
CA SER A 58 1.46 -4.83 -0.84
C SER A 58 0.05 -4.26 -0.55
N THR A 59 -0.35 -3.15 -1.17
CA THR A 59 -1.63 -2.48 -0.89
C THR A 59 -2.59 -2.50 -2.07
N LEU A 60 -2.09 -2.55 -3.30
CA LEU A 60 -2.88 -2.59 -4.53
C LEU A 60 -3.41 -4.01 -4.79
N ARG A 61 -4.68 -4.10 -5.17
CA ARG A 61 -5.43 -5.34 -5.38
C ARG A 61 -6.36 -5.15 -6.57
N ARG A 62 -6.61 -6.21 -7.34
CA ARG A 62 -7.73 -6.20 -8.28
C ARG A 62 -9.04 -6.06 -7.50
N LYS A 63 -9.99 -5.26 -8.00
CA LYS A 63 -11.29 -5.13 -7.34
C LYS A 63 -12.09 -6.44 -7.36
N SER A 64 -11.84 -7.31 -8.34
CA SER A 64 -12.37 -8.67 -8.41
C SER A 64 -11.78 -9.62 -7.35
N GLU A 65 -10.57 -9.33 -6.85
CA GLU A 65 -9.86 -10.11 -5.82
C GLU A 65 -9.41 -9.18 -4.67
N PRO A 66 -10.34 -8.53 -3.94
CA PRO A 66 -10.04 -7.45 -2.98
C PRO A 66 -9.26 -7.92 -1.75
N ASP A 67 -9.07 -9.23 -1.62
CA ASP A 67 -8.42 -9.91 -0.52
C ASP A 67 -6.99 -10.34 -0.83
N LYS A 68 -6.50 -10.07 -2.05
CA LYS A 68 -5.21 -10.52 -2.56
C LYS A 68 -4.40 -9.33 -3.08
N PRO A 69 -3.43 -8.83 -2.31
CA PRO A 69 -2.42 -7.90 -2.82
C PRO A 69 -1.71 -8.48 -4.04
N LEU A 70 -1.46 -7.62 -5.04
CA LEU A 70 -0.76 -8.00 -6.27
C LEU A 70 0.67 -8.47 -6.01
N GLY A 71 1.32 -7.87 -5.01
CA GLY A 71 2.66 -8.25 -4.59
C GLY A 71 3.67 -8.15 -5.73
N LYS A 72 4.37 -9.26 -6.00
CA LYS A 72 5.44 -9.32 -7.02
C LYS A 72 4.97 -8.97 -8.43
N GLU A 73 3.67 -9.14 -8.75
CA GLU A 73 3.10 -8.75 -10.04
C GLU A 73 3.37 -7.26 -10.36
N ILE A 74 3.42 -6.40 -9.34
CA ILE A 74 3.71 -4.96 -9.52
C ILE A 74 5.19 -4.70 -9.83
N ILE A 75 6.08 -5.48 -9.22
CA ILE A 75 7.53 -5.33 -9.39
C ILE A 75 7.97 -5.81 -10.79
N GLU A 76 7.22 -6.73 -11.37
CA GLU A 76 7.45 -7.24 -12.73
C GLU A 76 6.81 -6.35 -13.83
N GLY A 77 5.97 -5.38 -13.44
CA GLY A 77 5.27 -4.47 -14.35
C GLY A 77 6.01 -3.15 -14.65
N ASP A 78 5.28 -2.16 -15.15
CA ASP A 78 5.82 -0.81 -15.39
C ASP A 78 6.00 -0.03 -14.08
N ILE A 79 7.15 -0.25 -13.45
CA ILE A 79 7.56 0.42 -12.21
C ILE A 79 7.46 1.95 -12.32
N LEU A 80 7.84 2.52 -13.47
CA LEU A 80 7.86 3.97 -13.64
C LEU A 80 6.44 4.54 -13.64
N TYR A 81 5.49 3.84 -14.26
CA TYR A 81 4.08 4.21 -14.19
C TYR A 81 3.58 4.27 -12.74
N PHE A 82 3.88 3.25 -11.93
CA PHE A 82 3.44 3.20 -10.52
C PHE A 82 4.08 4.30 -9.67
N LEU A 83 5.39 4.55 -9.83
CA LEU A 83 6.07 5.64 -9.13
C LEU A 83 5.47 7.00 -9.48
N LEU A 84 5.25 7.29 -10.76
CA LEU A 84 4.79 8.61 -11.19
C LEU A 84 3.30 8.87 -10.86
N ASN A 85 2.46 7.83 -10.88
CA ASN A 85 1.01 8.00 -10.76
C ASN A 85 0.44 7.64 -9.39
N HIS A 86 1.11 6.79 -8.60
CA HIS A 86 0.54 6.21 -7.37
C HIS A 86 1.37 6.41 -6.10
N THR A 87 2.51 7.12 -6.17
CA THR A 87 3.30 7.48 -4.98
C THR A 87 2.47 8.23 -3.93
N ASN A 88 1.78 9.29 -4.33
CA ASN A 88 0.96 10.08 -3.41
C ASN A 88 -0.21 9.27 -2.85
N ASP A 89 -0.78 8.36 -3.65
CA ASP A 89 -1.89 7.52 -3.27
C ASP A 89 -1.51 6.60 -2.10
N VAL A 90 -0.36 5.96 -2.22
CA VAL A 90 0.11 5.00 -1.21
C VAL A 90 0.61 5.70 0.06
N ILE A 91 1.29 6.85 -0.07
CA ILE A 91 1.73 7.65 1.09
C ILE A 91 0.51 8.14 1.87
N MET A 92 -0.50 8.72 1.20
CA MET A 92 -1.72 9.17 1.87
C MET A 92 -2.45 8.01 2.53
N LEU A 93 -2.60 6.88 1.84
CA LEU A 93 -3.26 5.69 2.38
C LEU A 93 -2.57 5.21 3.67
N VAL A 94 -1.25 5.09 3.67
CA VAL A 94 -0.50 4.63 4.84
C VAL A 94 -0.56 5.67 5.96
N SER A 95 -0.30 6.94 5.65
CA SER A 95 -0.39 8.06 6.60
C SER A 95 -1.74 8.10 7.31
N ASP A 96 -2.82 8.01 6.53
CA ASP A 96 -4.18 8.04 7.02
C ASP A 96 -4.58 6.81 7.84
N SER A 97 -3.85 5.70 7.68
CA SER A 97 -4.07 4.46 8.40
C SER A 97 -3.25 4.37 9.69
N LEU A 98 -2.32 5.29 9.91
CA LEU A 98 -1.55 5.35 11.15
C LEU A 98 -2.44 5.86 12.31
N PRO A 99 -2.22 5.36 13.54
CA PRO A 99 -2.95 5.85 14.69
C PRO A 99 -2.68 7.33 14.94
N ASP A 100 -3.74 8.13 14.93
CA ASP A 100 -3.65 9.56 15.21
C ASP A 100 -3.28 9.76 16.69
N LYS A 101 -2.29 10.61 17.01
CA LYS A 101 -1.90 10.91 18.41
C LYS A 101 -3.06 11.52 19.22
N SER A 102 -4.07 12.07 18.55
CA SER A 102 -5.30 12.63 19.14
C SER A 102 -6.28 11.55 19.60
N SER A 103 -6.11 10.29 19.19
CA SER A 103 -6.93 9.15 19.60
C SER A 103 -6.53 8.61 20.99
N LYS A 104 -6.43 9.50 21.99
CA LYS A 104 -6.56 9.08 23.38
C LYS A 104 -7.99 8.57 23.56
N LYS A 105 -8.17 7.25 23.46
CA LYS A 105 -9.40 6.59 23.92
C LYS A 105 -9.63 7.01 25.38
N LYS A 106 -10.70 7.77 25.60
CA LYS A 106 -11.43 7.80 26.87
C LYS A 106 -11.98 6.41 27.17
#